data_AF-A0A0V8RTX7-F1
#
_entry.id   AF-A0A0V8RTX7-F1
#
_cell.length_a   1.000
_cell.length_b   1.000
_cell.length_c   1.000
_cell.angle_alpha   90.00
_cell.angle_beta   90.00
_cell.angle_gamma   90.00
#
_symmetry.space_group_name_H-M   'P 1'
#
loop_
_entity.id
_entity.type
_entity.pdbx_description
1 polymer ?
#
loop_
_entity_poly.entity_id
_entity_poly.type
_entity_poly.pdbx_seq_one_letter_code
_entity_poly.pdbx_strand_id
1 'polypeptide(L)'
;MVVDLGFELSYLLSDALGRRVEVQGYSFDPGKALLCIDALVEGRGPRKACIEVKPCRGLREEARWARCVSKTLVHASGLVERLAGLLEG
;
A
#
# COMPACT_ATOMS: atom_id res chain seq x y z
N MET A 1 -15.12 -3.18 12.46
CA MET A 1 -14.94 -3.15 10.99
C MET A 1 -13.54 -3.65 10.70
N VAL A 2 -13.42 -4.72 9.92
CA VAL A 2 -12.13 -5.18 9.39
C VAL A 2 -11.77 -4.19 8.28
N VAL A 3 -10.65 -3.48 8.43
CA VAL A 3 -10.16 -2.58 7.39
C VAL A 3 -9.61 -3.47 6.29
N ASP A 4 -10.27 -3.49 5.14
CA ASP A 4 -9.73 -4.17 3.96
C ASP A 4 -8.67 -3.26 3.33
N LEU A 5 -7.43 -3.47 3.77
CA LEU A 5 -6.29 -2.68 3.32
C LEU A 5 -6.07 -2.82 1.80
N GLY A 6 -6.42 -3.96 1.20
CA GLY A 6 -6.31 -4.18 -0.24
C GLY A 6 -7.27 -3.28 -1.01
N PHE A 7 -8.52 -3.16 -0.55
CA PHE A 7 -9.50 -2.25 -1.13
C PHE A 7 -9.07 -0.78 -0.99
N GLU A 8 -8.62 -0.37 0.20
CA GLU A 8 -8.17 0.99 0.48
C GLU A 8 -6.98 1.39 -0.41
N LEU A 9 -5.98 0.51 -0.52
CA LEU A 9 -4.83 0.72 -1.39
C LEU A 9 -5.23 0.79 -2.87
N SER A 10 -6.13 -0.09 -3.32
CA SER A 10 -6.63 -0.08 -4.70
C SER A 10 -7.29 1.26 -5.04
N TYR A 11 -8.12 1.77 -4.12
CA TYR A 11 -8.80 3.05 -4.28
C TYR A 11 -7.79 4.21 -4.34
N LEU A 12 -6.90 4.32 -3.34
CA LEU A 12 -5.92 5.41 -3.25
C LEU A 12 -4.93 5.41 -4.43
N LEU A 13 -4.47 4.24 -4.85
CA LEU A 13 -3.54 4.12 -5.98
C LEU A 13 -4.23 4.39 -7.32
N SER A 14 -5.51 4.03 -7.45
CA SER A 14 -6.26 4.35 -8.66
C SER A 14 -6.45 5.86 -8.82
N ASP A 15 -6.75 6.55 -7.71
CA ASP A 15 -6.85 8.01 -7.66
C ASP A 15 -5.50 8.66 -8.01
N ALA A 16 -4.41 8.21 -7.39
CA ALA A 16 -3.06 8.75 -7.62
C ALA A 16 -2.54 8.51 -9.05
N LEU A 17 -2.84 7.35 -9.66
CA LEU A 17 -2.37 7.01 -11.01
C LEU A 17 -3.33 7.43 -12.13
N GLY A 18 -4.52 7.93 -11.79
CA GLY A 18 -5.56 8.30 -12.75
C GLY A 18 -6.04 7.14 -13.63
N ARG A 19 -5.91 5.89 -13.15
CA ARG A 19 -6.26 4.67 -13.88
C ARG A 19 -6.63 3.56 -12.91
N ARG A 20 -7.23 2.47 -13.38
CA ARG A 20 -7.62 1.38 -12.48
C ARG A 20 -6.39 0.62 -11.94
N VAL A 21 -6.34 0.47 -10.61
CA VAL A 21 -5.38 -0.34 -9.87
C VAL A 21 -6.14 -1.34 -9.01
N GLU A 22 -5.80 -2.61 -9.12
CA GLU A 22 -6.41 -3.69 -8.34
C GLU A 22 -5.34 -4.42 -7.53
N VAL A 23 -5.34 -4.23 -6.22
CA VAL A 23 -4.40 -4.91 -5.30
C VAL A 23 -4.89 -6.34 -5.07
N GLN A 24 -4.13 -7.31 -5.58
CA GLN A 24 -4.40 -8.74 -5.47
C GLN A 24 -3.85 -9.33 -4.17
N GLY A 25 -2.83 -8.70 -3.58
CA GLY A 25 -2.23 -9.15 -2.34
C GLY A 25 -1.31 -8.10 -1.74
N TYR A 26 -1.02 -8.26 -0.46
CA TYR A 26 -0.02 -7.44 0.22
C TYR A 26 0.68 -8.27 1.30
N SER A 27 1.89 -7.87 1.64
CA SER A 27 2.70 -8.47 2.71
C SER A 27 3.42 -7.37 3.48
N PHE A 28 3.75 -7.67 4.74
CA PHE A 28 4.43 -6.71 5.60
C PHE A 28 5.60 -7.34 6.34
N ASP A 29 6.71 -6.59 6.40
CA ASP A 29 7.87 -6.92 7.21
C ASP A 29 7.94 -5.90 8.36
N PRO A 30 7.53 -6.28 9.59
CA PRO A 30 7.53 -5.37 10.72
C PRO A 30 8.94 -5.02 11.23
N GLY A 31 9.94 -5.86 10.92
CA GLY A 31 11.34 -5.60 11.25
C GLY A 31 11.94 -4.49 10.38
N LYS A 32 11.59 -4.48 9.09
CA LYS A 32 12.00 -3.46 8.12
C LYS A 32 10.99 -2.32 7.96
N ALA A 33 9.82 -2.42 8.61
CA ALA A 33 8.67 -1.55 8.40
C ALA A 33 8.25 -1.46 6.92
N LEU A 34 8.32 -2.57 6.19
CA LEU A 34 8.10 -2.60 4.75
C LEU A 34 6.67 -3.08 4.45
N LEU A 35 5.96 -2.35 3.59
CA LEU A 35 4.72 -2.77 2.95
C LEU A 35 5.03 -3.16 1.51
N CYS A 36 4.80 -4.40 1.12
CA CYS A 36 4.86 -4.83 -0.27
C CYS A 36 3.46 -5.14 -0.77
N ILE A 37 3.14 -4.69 -1.98
CA ILE A 37 1.85 -4.91 -2.62
C ILE A 37 2.03 -5.55 -3.99
N ASP A 38 1.10 -6.42 -4.31
CA ASP A 38 0.89 -7.06 -5.60
C ASP A 38 -0.35 -6.44 -6.22
N ALA A 39 -0.21 -5.72 -7.33
CA ALA A 39 -1.30 -4.98 -7.96
C ALA A 39 -1.34 -5.20 -9.48
N LEU A 40 -2.55 -5.24 -10.04
CA LEU A 40 -2.78 -5.15 -11.48
C LEU A 40 -3.04 -3.70 -11.84
N VAL A 41 -2.19 -3.13 -12.68
CA VAL A 41 -2.30 -1.74 -13.13
C VAL A 41 -2.77 -1.71 -14.58
N GLU A 42 -3.86 -0.99 -14.84
CA GLU A 42 -4.42 -0.83 -16.18
C GLU A 42 -3.38 -0.27 -17.17
N GLY A 43 -3.25 -0.95 -18.32
CA GLY A 43 -2.28 -0.61 -19.36
C GLY A 43 -0.82 -0.96 -19.04
N ARG A 44 -0.51 -1.48 -17.84
CA ARG A 44 0.85 -1.86 -17.42
C ARG A 44 0.97 -3.35 -17.05
N GLY A 45 -0.14 -4.00 -16.67
CA GLY A 45 -0.15 -5.40 -16.23
C GLY A 45 0.19 -5.57 -14.75
N PRO A 46 0.61 -6.78 -14.32
CA PRO A 46 0.91 -7.06 -12.92
C PRO A 46 2.19 -6.35 -12.47
N ARG A 47 2.12 -5.69 -11.33
CA ARG A 47 3.18 -4.88 -10.74
C ARG A 47 3.33 -5.21 -9.26
N LYS A 48 4.58 -5.17 -8.79
CA LYS A 48 4.91 -5.27 -7.37
C LYS A 48 5.63 -4.02 -6.93
N ALA A 49 5.23 -3.45 -5.80
CA ALA A 49 5.92 -2.33 -5.20
C ALA A 49 6.07 -2.53 -3.70
N CYS A 50 7.21 -2.11 -3.16
CA CYS A 50 7.49 -2.14 -1.73
C CYS A 50 7.86 -0.76 -1.23
N ILE A 51 7.26 -0.34 -0.12
CA ILE A 51 7.51 0.97 0.49
C ILE A 51 7.73 0.85 1.98
N GLU A 52 8.66 1.65 2.51
CA GLU A 52 8.91 1.70 3.95
C GLU A 52 7.88 2.61 4.63
N VAL A 53 7.07 2.02 5.51
CA VAL A 53 6.12 2.70 6.39
C VAL A 53 6.74 2.84 7.78
N LYS A 54 7.76 3.71 7.89
CA LYS A 54 8.53 3.97 9.13
C LYS A 54 7.66 4.08 10.40
N PRO A 55 6.51 4.78 10.40
CA PRO A 55 5.67 4.90 11.60
C PRO A 55 5.16 3.57 12.16
N CYS A 56 5.08 2.52 11.34
CA CYS A 56 4.57 1.20 11.72
C CYS A 56 5.66 0.20 12.08
N ARG A 57 6.92 0.65 12.24
CA ARG A 57 8.06 -0.21 12.61
C ARG A 57 7.83 -0.87 13.97
N GLY A 58 8.11 -2.18 14.05
CA GLY A 58 7.99 -2.95 15.29
C GLY A 58 6.58 -3.42 15.65
N LEU A 59 5.55 -3.04 14.88
CA LEU A 59 4.20 -3.58 15.04
C LEU A 59 4.12 -4.98 14.43
N ARG A 60 4.20 -6.02 15.28
CA ARG A 60 4.18 -7.43 14.84
C ARG A 60 2.78 -8.00 14.66
N GLU A 61 1.77 -7.42 15.31
CA GLU A 61 0.38 -7.81 15.15
C GLU A 61 -0.18 -7.26 13.84
N GLU A 62 -0.59 -8.14 12.93
CA GLU A 62 -1.13 -7.81 11.62
C GLU A 62 -2.25 -6.76 11.69
N ALA A 63 -3.25 -6.96 12.56
CA ALA A 63 -4.37 -6.04 12.70
C ALA A 63 -3.95 -4.64 13.18
N ARG A 64 -2.89 -4.54 14.01
CA ARG A 64 -2.35 -3.26 14.46
C ARG A 64 -1.52 -2.59 13.37
N TRP A 65 -0.76 -3.40 12.63
CA TRP A 65 0.05 -2.92 11.51
C TRP A 65 -0.84 -2.39 10.38
N ALA A 66 -1.86 -3.14 9.96
CA ALA A 66 -2.82 -2.72 8.95
C ALA A 66 -3.54 -1.41 9.33
N ARG A 67 -3.96 -1.27 10.60
CA ARG A 67 -4.53 -0.01 11.11
C ARG A 67 -3.53 1.15 11.09
N CYS A 68 -2.28 0.89 11.45
CA CYS A 68 -1.23 1.90 11.40
C CYS A 68 -0.97 2.35 9.96
N VAL A 69 -0.89 1.42 9.01
CA VAL A 69 -0.69 1.71 7.60
C VAL A 69 -1.86 2.49 7.02
N SER A 70 -3.10 2.03 7.22
CA SER A 70 -4.31 2.76 6.78
C SER A 70 -4.30 4.21 7.29
N LYS A 71 -4.08 4.42 8.60
CA LYS A 71 -3.93 5.77 9.16
C LYS A 71 -2.78 6.55 8.51
N THR A 72 -1.65 5.91 8.28
CA THR A 72 -0.48 6.56 7.71
C THR A 72 -0.75 6.97 6.26
N LEU A 73 -1.41 6.12 5.46
CA LEU A 73 -1.77 6.41 4.07
C LEU A 73 -2.75 7.59 3.98
N VAL A 74 -3.75 7.64 4.86
CA VAL A 74 -4.72 8.75 4.92
C VAL A 74 -4.07 10.08 5.28
N HIS A 75 -3.07 10.07 6.18
CA HIS A 75 -2.44 11.30 6.67
C HIS A 75 -1.17 11.70 5.90
N ALA A 76 -0.55 10.79 5.15
CA ALA A 76 0.68 11.03 4.43
C ALA A 76 0.48 10.79 2.93
N SER A 77 -0.10 11.78 2.24
CA SER A 77 -0.34 11.76 0.79
C SER A 77 0.91 11.37 -0.01
N GLY A 78 2.10 11.80 0.43
CA GLY A 78 3.35 11.46 -0.23
C GLY A 78 3.77 9.97 -0.16
N LEU A 79 3.19 9.15 0.73
CA LEU A 79 3.43 7.70 0.70
C LEU A 79 2.67 7.02 -0.44
N VAL A 80 1.42 7.43 -0.68
CA VAL A 80 0.61 6.92 -1.79
C VAL A 80 1.25 7.30 -3.12
N GLU A 81 1.66 8.56 -3.29
CA GLU A 81 2.33 9.01 -4.53
C GLU A 81 3.64 8.27 -4.79
N ARG A 82 4.44 8.01 -3.75
CA ARG A 82 5.67 7.22 -3.88
C ARG A 82 5.36 5.77 -4.27
N LEU A 83 4.34 5.17 -3.66
CA LEU A 83 3.93 3.81 -3.98
C LEU A 83 3.38 3.70 -5.41
N ALA A 84 2.59 4.68 -5.83
CA ALA A 84 2.10 4.83 -7.18
C ALA A 84 3.26 4.96 -8.19
N GLY A 85 4.24 5.82 -7.93
CA GLY A 85 5.43 5.98 -8.76
C GLY A 85 6.27 4.69 -8.87
N LEU A 86 6.34 3.89 -7.80
CA LEU A 86 6.99 2.58 -7.82
C LEU A 86 6.23 1.55 -8.67
N LEU A 87 4.91 1.67 -8.80
CA LEU A 87 4.11 0.80 -9.67
C LEU A 87 4.17 1.23 -11.15
N GLU A 88 4.48 2.50 -11.44
CA GLU A 88 4.65 3.00 -12.82
C GLU A 88 6.02 2.73 -13.43
N GLY A 89 7.08 2.66 -12.60
CA GLY A 89 8.46 2.35 -13.01
C GLY A 89 8.61 0.95 -13.60
#